data_AF-A0AAW9WJK5-F1
#
_entry.id   AF-A0AAW9WJK5-F1
#
_cell.length_a   1.000
_cell.length_b   1.000
_cell.length_c   1.000
_cell.angle_alpha   90.00
_cell.angle_beta   90.00
_cell.angle_gamma   90.00
#
_symmetry.space_group_name_H-M   'P 1'
#
loop_
_entity.id
_entity.type
_entity.pdbx_description
1 polymer ?
#
loop_
_entity_poly.entity_id
_entity_poly.type
_entity_poly.pdbx_seq_one_letter_code
_entity_poly.pdbx_strand_id
1 'polypeptide(L)' 'MNDILPEELQKMLDFFNAATEAVENELAAEFACPLCGGKAYASKASTNGHVHAYCSKCDANFME' A
#
# COMPACT_ATOMS: atom_id res chain seq x y z
N MET A 1 23.64 10.75 -0.76
CA MET A 1 22.74 9.87 -1.53
C MET A 1 22.09 8.99 -0.49
N ASN A 2 20.77 9.07 -0.27
CA ASN A 2 20.12 8.22 0.71
C ASN A 2 20.00 6.84 0.05
N ASP A 3 20.94 5.95 0.34
CA ASP A 3 20.90 4.58 -0.15
C ASP A 3 19.71 3.88 0.50
N ILE A 4 18.59 3.83 -0.22
CA ILE A 4 17.45 2.99 0.17
C ILE A 4 17.95 1.56 0.07
N LEU A 5 18.06 0.89 1.21
CA LEU A 5 18.50 -0.50 1.28
C LEU A 5 17.52 -1.37 0.47
N PRO A 6 18.01 -2.37 -0.28
CA PRO A 6 17.17 -3.18 -1.17
C PRO A 6 15.97 -3.82 -0.47
N GLU A 7 16.10 -4.16 0.82
CA GLU A 7 15.02 -4.72 1.63
C GLU A 7 13.90 -3.71 1.94
N GLU A 8 14.23 -2.45 2.19
CA GLU A 8 13.23 -1.41 2.46
C GLU A 8 12.47 -1.05 1.18
N LEU A 9 13.17 -1.05 0.04
CA LEU A 9 12.53 -0.92 -1.27
C LEU A 9 11.58 -2.09 -1.55
N GLN A 10 11.99 -3.33 -1.25
CA GLN A 10 11.15 -4.50 -1.44
C GLN A 10 9.88 -4.43 -0.59
N LYS A 11 10.00 -4.05 0.69
CA LYS A 11 8.84 -3.85 1.59
C LYS A 11 7.88 -2.78 1.07
N MET A 12 8.40 -1.68 0.53
CA MET A 12 7.56 -0.66 -0.12
C MET A 12 6.82 -1.23 -1.33
N LEU A 13 7.50 -1.96 -2.20
CA LEU A 13 6.91 -2.57 -3.39
C LEU A 13 5.85 -3.62 -3.03
N ASP A 14 6.10 -4.45 -2.01
CA ASP A 14 5.14 -5.45 -1.54
C ASP A 14 3.86 -4.79 -1.02
N PHE A 15 4.00 -3.73 -0.23
CA PHE A 15 2.84 -2.97 0.27
C PHE A 15 2.08 -2.27 -0.85
N PHE A 16 2.80 -1.67 -1.81
CA PHE A 16 2.22 -1.03 -2.99
C PHE A 16 1.43 -1.99 -3.86
N ASN A 17 2.01 -3.16 -4.18
CA ASN A 17 1.36 -4.18 -4.99
C ASN A 17 0.08 -4.70 -4.31
N ALA A 18 0.15 -5.01 -3.01
CA ALA A 18 -1.02 -5.46 -2.25
C ALA A 18 -2.13 -4.41 -2.20
N ALA A 19 -1.77 -3.13 -2.04
CA ALA A 19 -2.73 -2.03 -2.07
C ALA A 19 -3.41 -1.88 -3.44
N THR A 20 -2.63 -1.95 -4.52
CA THR A 20 -3.13 -1.79 -5.90
C THR A 20 -4.03 -2.96 -6.30
N GLU A 21 -3.65 -4.19 -5.96
CA GLU A 21 -4.46 -5.39 -6.18
C GLU A 21 -5.79 -5.31 -5.43
N ALA A 22 -5.78 -4.84 -4.17
CA ALA A 22 -7.00 -4.68 -3.38
C ALA A 22 -8.02 -3.73 -4.01
N VAL A 23 -7.56 -2.70 -4.72
CA VAL A 23 -8.42 -1.70 -5.39
C VAL A 23 -8.44 -1.84 -6.92
N GLU A 24 -8.07 -3.00 -7.46
CA GLU A 24 -8.07 -3.24 -8.90
C GLU A 24 -9.48 -3.02 -9.47
N ASN A 25 -10.47 -3.66 -8.84
CA ASN A 25 -11.87 -3.68 -9.27
C ASN A 25 -12.80 -2.82 -8.40
N GLU A 26 -12.30 -2.21 -7.33
CA GLU A 26 -13.07 -1.39 -6.39
C GLU A 26 -12.41 -0.03 -6.14
N LEU A 27 -13.16 0.96 -5.64
CA LEU A 27 -12.62 2.28 -5.28
C LEU A 27 -12.00 2.30 -3.87
N ALA A 28 -12.34 1.33 -3.02
CA ALA A 28 -11.75 1.18 -1.71
C ALA A 28 -11.89 -0.28 -1.25
N ALA A 29 -10.87 -0.78 -0.58
CA ALA A 29 -10.85 -2.14 -0.08
C ALA A 29 -9.98 -2.26 1.18
N GLU A 30 -10.30 -3.27 2.00
CA GLU A 30 -9.50 -3.67 3.14
C GLU A 30 -8.63 -4.87 2.73
N PHE A 31 -7.34 -4.86 3.11
CA PHE A 31 -6.42 -5.95 2.80
C PHE A 31 -5.50 -6.26 3.99
N ALA A 32 -4.85 -7.42 3.95
CA ALA A 32 -3.86 -7.78 4.95
C ALA A 32 -2.51 -7.12 4.61
N CYS A 33 -1.95 -6.36 5.54
CA CYS A 33 -0.65 -5.72 5.37
C CYS A 33 0.45 -6.80 5.23
N PRO A 34 1.17 -6.87 4.09
CA PRO A 34 2.21 -7.87 3.89
C PRO A 34 3.41 -7.71 4.83
N LEU A 35 3.58 -6.53 5.45
CA LEU A 35 4.72 -6.22 6.31
C LEU A 35 4.53 -6.68 7.76
N CYS A 36 3.31 -6.64 8.29
CA CYS A 36 3.04 -6.90 9.71
C CYS A 36 1.86 -7.85 9.96
N GLY A 37 1.17 -8.29 8.90
CA GLY A 37 -0.06 -9.09 8.98
C GLY A 37 -1.27 -8.35 9.56
N GLY A 38 -1.18 -7.04 9.79
CA GLY A 38 -2.27 -6.21 10.30
C GLY A 38 -3.31 -5.87 9.24
N LYS A 39 -4.42 -5.24 9.64
CA LYS A 39 -5.42 -4.72 8.71
C LYS A 39 -4.88 -3.44 8.05
N ALA A 40 -5.01 -3.34 6.74
CA ALA A 40 -4.68 -2.16 5.96
C ALA A 40 -5.87 -1.77 5.08
N TYR A 41 -5.88 -0.50 4.70
CA TYR A 41 -6.92 0.12 3.90
C TYR A 41 -6.27 0.68 2.65
N ALA A 42 -6.88 0.42 1.50
CA ALA A 42 -6.51 1.03 0.22
C ALA A 42 -7.73 1.73 -0.38
N SER A 43 -7.49 2.86 -1.04
CA SER A 43 -8.50 3.61 -1.78
C SER A 43 -7.92 4.15 -3.08
N LYS A 44 -8.67 4.02 -4.16
CA LYS A 44 -8.35 4.54 -5.49
C LYS A 44 -9.18 5.77 -5.77
N ALA A 45 -8.52 6.87 -6.12
CA ALA A 45 -9.20 8.09 -6.55
C ALA A 45 -9.89 7.85 -7.90
N SER A 46 -11.19 8.13 -7.96
CA SER A 46 -12.00 7.90 -9.17
C SER A 46 -11.68 8.84 -10.33
N THR A 47 -10.97 9.94 -10.06
CA THR A 47 -10.67 11.00 -11.03
C THR A 47 -9.36 10.79 -11.78
N ASN A 48 -8.34 10.24 -11.13
CA ASN A 48 -6.99 10.10 -11.67
C ASN A 48 -6.41 8.68 -11.48
N GLY A 49 -7.10 7.78 -10.78
CA GLY A 49 -6.67 6.41 -10.57
C GLY A 49 -5.56 6.24 -9.52
N HIS A 50 -5.16 7.32 -8.84
CA HIS A 50 -4.11 7.27 -7.82
C HIS A 50 -4.55 6.45 -6.62
N VAL A 51 -3.66 5.61 -6.11
CA VAL A 51 -3.91 4.71 -4.99
C VAL A 51 -3.29 5.27 -3.71
N HIS A 52 -4.10 5.33 -2.67
CA HIS A 52 -3.70 5.68 -1.32
C HIS A 52 -3.87 4.45 -0.45
N ALA A 53 -2.87 4.11 0.36
CA ALA A 53 -2.95 2.99 1.29
C ALA A 53 -2.31 3.29 2.63
N TYR A 54 -2.88 2.71 3.69
CA TYR A 54 -2.41 2.87 5.07
C TYR A 54 -2.66 1.59 5.88
N CYS A 55 -1.68 1.21 6.70
CA CYS A 55 -1.82 0.15 7.71
C CYS A 55 -1.87 0.74 9.12
N SER A 56 -2.92 0.41 9.87
CA SER A 56 -3.13 0.90 11.24
C SER A 56 -2.25 0.24 12.30
N LYS A 57 -1.41 -0.74 11.92
CA LYS A 57 -0.58 -1.53 12.86
C LYS A 57 0.90 -1.18 12.79
N CYS A 58 1.46 -1.02 11.59
CA CYS A 58 2.88 -0.72 11.39
C CYS A 58 3.12 0.66 10.76
N ASP A 59 2.07 1.47 10.60
CA ASP A 59 2.08 2.81 10.00
C ASP A 59 2.64 2.87 8.57
N ALA A 60 2.76 1.71 7.91
CA ALA A 60 3.07 1.64 6.50
C ALA A 60 2.01 2.39 5.71
N ASN A 61 2.45 3.33 4.90
CA ASN A 61 1.58 4.15 4.08
C ASN A 61 2.22 4.40 2.72
N PHE A 62 1.36 4.56 1.73
CA PHE A 62 1.72 4.86 0.37
C PHE A 62 0.70 5.83 -0.22
N MET A 63 1.18 6.83 -0.94
CA MET A 63 0.38 7.80 -1.65
C MET A 63 1.09 8.12 -2.96
N GLU A 64 0.41 7.88 -4.07
CA GLU A 64 0.86 8.26 -5.41
C GLU A 64 0.17 9.55 -5.86
#